data_AF-A0A212JIF1-F1
#
_entry.id   AF-A0A212JIF1-F1
#
_cell.length_a   1.000
_cell.length_b   1.000
_cell.length_c   1.000
_cell.angle_alpha   90.00
_cell.angle_beta   90.00
_cell.angle_gamma   90.00
#
_symmetry.space_group_name_H-M   'P 1'
#
loop_
_entity.id
_entity.type
_entity.pdbx_description
1 polymer ?
#
loop_
_entity_poly.entity_id
_entity_poly.type
_entity_poly.pdbx_seq_one_letter_code
_entity_poly.pdbx_strand_id
1 'polypeptide(L)'
;MRGQEKKEQVRREGAVEYTKEELEDKCKAYFALCDDDGKKYTKPGLILYLNLPEDTFDGWLRDEEGKCAGLSGVLKKAMIRMRDDLEQRNDTMSLFRLKQLCYGGYSDRPTEDKGQGIRVSVRFGQDDGKAAVMYGK
;
A
#
# COMPACT_ATOMS: atom_id res chain seq x y z
N MET A 1 -9.96 29.77 45.84
CA MET A 1 -10.70 28.67 45.18
C MET A 1 -10.83 29.06 43.71
N ARG A 2 -10.11 28.39 42.79
CA ARG A 2 -10.69 27.51 41.74
C ARG A 2 -11.96 28.13 41.12
N GLY A 3 -12.05 28.51 39.85
CA GLY A 3 -11.19 28.30 38.69
C GLY A 3 -12.00 28.63 37.43
N GLN A 4 -11.40 28.30 36.29
CA GLN A 4 -11.95 28.27 34.93
C GLN A 4 -11.87 29.58 34.13
N GLU A 5 -10.64 29.89 33.72
CA GLU A 5 -10.42 30.50 32.39
C GLU A 5 -10.93 29.51 31.34
N LYS A 6 -12.04 29.87 30.69
CA LYS A 6 -12.47 29.24 29.43
C LYS A 6 -11.38 29.52 28.40
N LYS A 7 -10.49 28.54 28.20
CA LYS A 7 -9.68 28.46 26.98
C LYS A 7 -10.63 28.12 25.85
N GLU A 8 -11.12 29.15 25.19
CA GLU A 8 -11.77 29.05 23.89
C GLU A 8 -10.73 28.52 22.91
N GLN A 9 -10.70 27.20 22.80
CA GLN A 9 -9.85 26.48 21.89
C GLN A 9 -10.39 26.74 20.49
N VAL A 10 -9.84 27.76 19.84
CA VAL A 10 -10.05 28.02 18.42
C VAL A 10 -9.69 26.75 17.67
N ARG A 11 -10.74 26.01 17.31
CA ARG A 11 -10.72 24.76 16.59
C ARG A 11 -10.20 25.06 15.19
N ARG A 12 -8.87 25.00 15.02
CA ARG A 12 -8.25 24.89 13.70
C ARG A 12 -8.64 23.52 13.15
N GLU A 13 -9.59 23.52 12.22
CA GLU A 13 -9.90 22.36 11.40
C GLU A 13 -8.63 21.91 10.66
N GLY A 14 -8.31 20.62 10.74
CA GLY A 14 -7.65 19.94 9.62
C GLY A 14 -6.14 19.65 9.68
N ALA A 15 -5.45 19.81 10.81
CA ALA A 15 -4.09 19.28 10.95
C ALA A 15 -4.01 18.35 12.17
N VAL A 16 -4.37 17.09 11.97
CA VAL A 16 -4.02 16.06 12.96
C VAL A 16 -2.53 15.81 12.80
N GLU A 17 -1.71 16.55 13.54
CA GLU A 17 -0.27 16.30 13.65
C GLU A 17 -0.08 15.00 14.41
N TYR A 18 -0.11 13.88 13.69
CA TYR A 18 0.27 12.60 14.26
C TYR A 18 1.78 12.58 14.47
N THR A 19 2.21 12.18 15.67
CA THR A 19 3.58 11.71 15.83
C THR A 19 3.73 10.31 15.23
N LYS A 20 4.97 9.92 14.89
CA LYS A 20 5.27 8.59 14.34
C LYS A 20 4.75 7.46 15.25
N GLU A 21 4.97 7.60 16.55
CA GLU A 21 4.61 6.59 17.55
C GLU A 21 3.09 6.48 17.72
N GLU A 22 2.39 7.61 17.82
CA GLU A 22 0.93 7.63 17.89
C GLU A 22 0.27 7.03 16.65
N LEU A 23 0.82 7.31 15.46
CA LEU A 23 0.31 6.73 14.22
C LEU A 23 0.51 5.21 14.21
N GLU A 24 1.67 4.73 14.67
CA GLU A 24 1.96 3.30 14.74
C GLU A 24 1.03 2.59 15.72
N ASP A 25 0.80 3.17 16.90
CA ASP A 25 -0.10 2.60 17.90
C ASP A 25 -1.55 2.63 17.45
N LYS A 26 -2.01 3.68 16.77
CA LYS A 26 -3.36 3.69 16.16
C LYS A 26 -3.51 2.65 15.06
N CYS A 27 -2.49 2.46 14.21
CA CYS A 27 -2.51 1.40 13.20
C CYS A 27 -2.62 0.02 13.86
N LYS A 28 -1.84 -0.24 14.92
CA LYS A 28 -1.92 -1.49 15.69
C LYS A 28 -3.29 -1.68 16.34
N ALA A 29 -3.85 -0.63 16.93
CA ALA A 29 -5.16 -0.67 17.57
C ALA A 29 -6.28 -0.99 16.56
N TYR A 30 -6.20 -0.43 15.35
CA TYR A 30 -7.14 -0.78 14.28
C TYR A 30 -7.07 -2.27 13.90
N PHE A 31 -5.86 -2.81 13.73
CA PHE A 31 -5.69 -4.23 13.40
C PHE A 31 -6.23 -5.13 14.52
N ALA A 32 -5.92 -4.82 15.78
CA ALA A 32 -6.45 -5.55 16.93
C ALA A 32 -7.98 -5.49 17.01
N LEU A 33 -8.58 -4.32 16.76
CA LEU A 33 -10.04 -4.18 16.73
C LEU A 33 -10.67 -5.03 15.63
N CYS A 34 -10.05 -5.07 14.44
CA CYS A 34 -10.51 -5.93 13.37
C CYS A 34 -10.37 -7.42 13.70
N ASP A 35 -9.29 -7.82 14.39
CA ASP A 35 -9.09 -9.20 14.84
C ASP A 35 -10.15 -9.64 15.84
N ASP A 36 -10.44 -8.79 16.84
CA ASP A 36 -11.46 -9.04 17.86
C ASP A 36 -12.87 -9.12 17.26
N ASP A 37 -13.18 -8.24 16.29
CA ASP A 37 -14.46 -8.23 15.58
C ASP A 37 -14.56 -9.32 14.48
N GLY A 38 -13.48 -10.06 14.20
CA GLY A 38 -13.39 -10.98 13.06
C GLY A 38 -13.51 -10.30 11.69
N LYS A 39 -13.29 -8.98 11.64
CA LYS A 39 -13.38 -8.15 10.44
C LYS A 39 -12.09 -8.18 9.64
N LYS A 40 -12.24 -7.95 8.34
CA LYS A 40 -11.11 -7.92 7.40
C LYS A 40 -10.49 -6.53 7.34
N TYR A 41 -9.17 -6.45 7.40
CA TYR A 41 -8.46 -5.18 7.26
C TYR A 41 -8.64 -4.60 5.85
N THR A 42 -8.91 -3.30 5.77
CA THR A 42 -8.99 -2.56 4.51
C THR A 42 -8.39 -1.17 4.66
N LYS A 43 -7.90 -0.60 3.54
CA LYS A 43 -7.37 0.78 3.46
C LYS A 43 -8.45 1.79 3.82
N PRO A 44 -9.67 1.75 3.23
CA PRO A 44 -10.74 2.65 3.64
C PRO A 44 -11.09 2.55 5.12
N GLY A 45 -11.12 1.33 5.69
CA GLY A 45 -11.38 1.15 7.12
C GLY A 45 -10.31 1.77 8.01
N LEU A 46 -9.03 1.68 7.62
CA LEU A 46 -7.94 2.33 8.37
C LEU A 46 -8.03 3.86 8.27
N ILE A 47 -8.34 4.40 7.08
CA ILE A 47 -8.52 5.85 6.87
C ILE A 47 -9.65 6.38 7.76
N LEU A 48 -10.78 5.67 7.79
CA LEU A 48 -11.92 6.01 8.66
C LEU A 48 -11.54 5.94 10.14
N TYR A 49 -10.80 4.91 10.56
CA TYR A 49 -10.35 4.76 11.95
C TYR A 49 -9.38 5.88 12.38
N LEU A 50 -8.48 6.28 11.49
CA LEU A 50 -7.55 7.39 11.72
C LEU A 50 -8.22 8.77 11.62
N ASN A 51 -9.47 8.82 11.15
CA ASN A 51 -10.25 10.02 10.89
C ASN A 51 -9.50 11.01 9.99
N LEU A 52 -8.94 10.49 8.90
CA LEU A 52 -8.18 11.27 7.91
C LEU A 52 -8.94 11.37 6.58
N PRO A 53 -8.78 12.48 5.83
CA PRO A 53 -9.13 12.50 4.42
C PRO A 53 -8.30 11.49 3.64
N GLU A 54 -8.87 10.86 2.62
CA GLU A 54 -8.12 9.93 1.75
C GLU A 54 -6.95 10.63 1.06
N ASP A 55 -7.14 11.87 0.59
CA ASP A 55 -6.08 12.66 -0.06
C ASP A 55 -4.89 12.91 0.89
N THR A 56 -5.15 13.14 2.18
CA THR A 56 -4.10 13.32 3.19
C THR A 56 -3.35 12.02 3.45
N PHE A 57 -4.08 10.91 3.54
CA PHE A 57 -3.46 9.59 3.70
C PHE A 57 -2.56 9.24 2.51
N ASP A 58 -3.05 9.45 1.29
CA ASP A 58 -2.30 9.16 0.06
C ASP A 58 -1.10 10.11 -0.09
N GLY A 59 -1.25 11.38 0.29
CA GLY A 59 -0.13 12.33 0.36
C GLY A 59 0.96 11.87 1.31
N TRP A 60 0.59 11.38 2.51
CA TRP A 60 1.56 10.84 3.47
C TRP A 60 2.19 9.54 2.99
N LEU A 61 1.45 8.69 2.27
CA LEU A 61 1.96 7.44 1.73
C LEU A 61 2.98 7.65 0.60
N ARG A 62 2.71 8.61 -0.29
CA ARG A 62 3.60 8.95 -1.41
C ARG A 62 4.85 9.69 -0.96
N ASP A 63 4.75 10.46 0.13
CA ASP A 63 5.87 11.24 0.67
C ASP A 63 6.45 12.20 -0.36
N GLU A 64 5.59 12.86 -1.16
CA GLU A 64 5.99 13.67 -2.32
C GLU A 64 6.92 14.83 -1.98
N GLU A 65 6.91 15.30 -0.73
CA GLU A 65 7.76 16.40 -0.26
C GLU A 65 8.87 15.97 0.73
N GLY A 66 9.00 14.67 1.05
CA GLY A 66 9.96 14.16 2.03
C GLY A 66 9.77 14.67 3.48
N LYS A 67 8.76 15.52 3.71
CA LYS A 67 8.43 16.13 5.02
C LYS A 67 7.84 15.11 6.00
N CYS A 68 7.35 13.97 5.50
CA CYS A 68 6.60 12.99 6.28
C CYS A 68 7.28 11.61 6.30
N ALA A 69 8.59 11.51 6.06
CA ALA A 69 9.32 10.23 5.97
C ALA A 69 9.07 9.27 7.16
N GLY A 70 8.92 9.81 8.37
CA GLY A 70 8.58 9.02 9.56
C GLY A 70 7.16 8.43 9.51
N LEU A 71 6.17 9.22 9.08
CA LEU A 71 4.77 8.81 8.97
C LEU A 71 4.54 7.90 7.76
N SER A 72 5.19 8.22 6.63
CA SER A 72 5.14 7.43 5.40
C SER A 72 5.66 6.01 5.62
N GLY A 73 6.73 5.84 6.40
CA GLY A 73 7.26 4.53 6.79
C GLY A 73 6.26 3.68 7.58
N VAL A 74 5.54 4.29 8.53
CA VAL A 74 4.52 3.61 9.33
C VAL A 74 3.34 3.19 8.45
N LEU A 75 2.84 4.08 7.60
CA LEU A 75 1.74 3.78 6.68
C LEU A 75 2.11 2.70 5.66
N LYS A 76 3.32 2.76 5.08
CA LYS A 76 3.83 1.72 4.17
C LYS A 76 3.90 0.36 4.86
N LYS A 77 4.38 0.31 6.11
CA LYS A 77 4.39 -0.93 6.92
C LYS A 77 2.97 -1.46 7.16
N ALA A 78 2.01 -0.59 7.45
CA ALA A 78 0.61 -0.97 7.62
C ALA A 78 0.00 -1.53 6.31
N MET A 79 0.29 -0.90 5.17
CA MET A 79 -0.14 -1.39 3.85
C MET A 79 0.46 -2.75 3.50
N ILE A 80 1.74 -2.99 3.81
CA ILE A 80 2.39 -4.30 3.63
C ILE A 80 1.70 -5.37 4.48
N ARG A 81 1.38 -5.06 5.74
CA ARG A 81 0.65 -6.00 6.61
C ARG A 81 -0.73 -6.33 6.05
N MET A 82 -1.46 -5.34 5.53
CA MET A 82 -2.74 -5.60 4.86
C MET A 82 -2.57 -6.45 3.60
N ARG A 83 -1.48 -6.27 2.84
CA ARG A 83 -1.18 -7.09 1.67
C ARG A 83 -0.90 -8.54 2.06
N ASP A 84 -0.04 -8.77 3.05
CA ASP A 84 0.29 -10.11 3.55
C ASP A 84 -0.96 -10.86 4.00
N ASP A 85 -1.83 -10.21 4.77
CA ASP A 85 -3.11 -10.80 5.16
C ASP A 85 -4.07 -11.04 3.97
N LEU A 86 -4.05 -10.23 2.92
CA LEU A 86 -4.79 -10.51 1.69
C LEU A 86 -4.19 -11.70 0.91
N GLU A 87 -2.86 -11.84 0.86
CA GLU A 87 -2.17 -12.94 0.19
C GLU A 87 -2.40 -14.28 0.90
N GLN A 88 -2.51 -14.29 2.23
CA GLN A 88 -2.78 -15.49 3.02
C GLN A 88 -4.25 -15.96 2.94
N ARG A 89 -5.15 -15.12 2.41
CA ARG A 89 -6.57 -15.46 2.29
C ARG A 89 -6.87 -16.20 1.00
N ASN A 90 -7.72 -17.22 1.12
CA ASN A 90 -8.19 -18.03 0.00
C ASN A 90 -9.54 -17.55 -0.59
N ASP A 91 -9.96 -16.33 -0.29
CA ASP A 91 -11.24 -15.82 -0.80
C ASP A 91 -11.10 -15.24 -2.21
N THR A 92 -12.14 -15.37 -3.04
CA THR A 92 -12.12 -14.79 -4.39
C THR A 92 -11.97 -13.27 -4.37
N MET A 93 -12.39 -12.63 -3.28
CA MET A 93 -12.35 -11.18 -3.13
C MET A 93 -10.93 -10.67 -2.81
N SER A 94 -10.07 -11.47 -2.17
CA SER A 94 -8.66 -11.16 -1.94
C SER A 94 -7.90 -11.12 -3.26
N LEU A 95 -8.15 -12.06 -4.18
CA LEU A 95 -7.64 -12.04 -5.55
C LEU A 95 -7.99 -10.75 -6.29
N PHE A 96 -9.25 -10.30 -6.25
CA PHE A 96 -9.65 -9.04 -6.89
C PHE A 96 -9.01 -7.80 -6.25
N ARG A 97 -8.81 -7.81 -4.94
CA ARG A 97 -8.16 -6.70 -4.22
C ARG A 97 -6.66 -6.63 -4.48
N LEU A 98 -5.98 -7.77 -4.60
CA LEU A 98 -4.55 -7.82 -4.94
C LEU A 98 -4.26 -7.24 -6.34
N LYS A 99 -5.24 -7.28 -7.26
CA LYS A 99 -5.16 -6.63 -8.56
C LYS A 99 -5.15 -5.10 -8.47
N GLN A 100 -5.60 -4.51 -7.36
CA GLN A 100 -5.58 -3.06 -7.18
C GLN A 100 -4.14 -2.59 -6.94
N LEU A 101 -3.76 -1.48 -7.59
CA LEU A 101 -2.41 -0.91 -7.49
C LEU A 101 -1.99 -0.60 -6.05
N CYS A 102 -2.94 -0.25 -5.18
CA CYS A 102 -2.69 0.05 -3.78
C CYS A 102 -2.26 -1.16 -2.93
N TYR A 103 -2.50 -2.39 -3.40
CA TYR A 103 -2.15 -3.63 -2.70
C TYR A 103 -1.08 -4.46 -3.41
N GLY A 104 -0.47 -3.96 -4.49
CA GLY A 104 0.60 -4.65 -5.21
C GLY A 104 0.35 -4.80 -6.71
N GLY A 105 -0.88 -4.59 -7.18
CA GLY A 105 -1.19 -4.54 -8.61
C GLY A 105 -0.91 -5.86 -9.33
N TYR A 106 -1.18 -7.00 -8.67
CA TYR A 106 -1.00 -8.31 -9.28
C TYR A 106 -1.76 -8.40 -10.61
N SER A 107 -1.11 -8.89 -11.65
CA SER A 107 -1.72 -9.11 -12.97
C SER A 107 -1.70 -10.60 -13.27
N ASP A 108 -2.86 -11.16 -13.65
CA ASP A 108 -2.99 -12.59 -14.02
C ASP A 108 -2.13 -12.95 -15.23
N ARG A 109 -1.80 -11.96 -16.06
CA ARG A 109 -0.91 -12.11 -17.19
C ARG A 109 0.42 -11.43 -16.87
N PRO A 110 1.56 -12.00 -17.27
CA PRO A 110 2.80 -11.26 -17.27
C PRO A 110 2.53 -9.96 -18.04
N THR A 111 2.78 -8.83 -17.38
CA THR A 111 2.71 -7.51 -18.01
C THR A 111 3.58 -7.59 -19.25
N GLU A 112 3.01 -7.32 -20.43
CA GLU A 112 3.80 -7.28 -21.66
C GLU A 112 4.98 -6.37 -21.42
N ASP A 113 6.17 -6.97 -21.53
CA ASP A 113 7.42 -6.36 -21.17
C ASP A 113 7.62 -5.10 -22.05
N LYS A 114 7.39 -3.91 -21.48
CA LYS A 114 7.85 -2.66 -22.08
C LYS A 114 9.38 -2.51 -21.95
N GLY A 115 10.08 -3.54 -21.45
CA GLY A 115 11.52 -3.63 -21.36
C GLY A 115 12.06 -4.80 -22.18
N GLN A 116 12.61 -4.49 -23.35
CA GLN A 116 13.69 -5.25 -24.00
C GLN A 116 13.54 -6.78 -24.02
N GLY A 117 12.91 -7.30 -25.08
CA GLY A 117 12.98 -8.72 -25.41
C GLY A 117 14.41 -9.24 -25.28
N ILE A 118 14.62 -10.17 -24.35
CA ILE A 118 15.92 -10.80 -24.12
C ILE A 118 16.26 -11.58 -25.39
N ARG A 119 17.15 -11.00 -26.22
CA ARG A 119 17.63 -11.64 -27.45
C ARG A 119 18.68 -12.69 -27.10
N VAL A 120 18.22 -13.87 -26.68
CA VAL A 120 19.12 -15.01 -26.48
C VAL A 120 19.62 -15.48 -27.85
N SER A 121 20.87 -15.18 -28.16
CA SER A 121 21.53 -15.64 -29.39
C SER A 121 22.27 -16.94 -29.09
N VAL A 122 21.59 -18.07 -29.24
CA VAL A 122 22.22 -19.39 -29.10
C VAL A 122 22.96 -19.71 -30.40
N ARG A 123 24.29 -19.65 -30.37
CA ARG A 123 25.13 -20.22 -31.44
C ARG A 123 25.39 -21.68 -31.08
N PHE A 124 24.68 -22.60 -31.72
CA PHE A 124 25.13 -23.98 -31.79
C PHE A 124 26.35 -24.02 -32.72
N GLY A 125 27.39 -24.74 -32.29
CA GLY A 125 28.60 -24.92 -33.08
C GLY A 125 28.27 -25.43 -34.47
N GLN A 126 28.71 -24.67 -35.48
CA GLN A 126 29.18 -25.13 -36.78
C GLN A 126 28.44 -26.33 -37.38
N ASP A 127 27.31 -26.06 -38.05
CA ASP A 127 27.22 -26.21 -39.51
C ASP A 127 25.90 -25.63 -40.04
N ASP A 128 25.96 -25.20 -41.30
CA ASP A 128 25.07 -24.33 -42.07
C ASP A 128 23.55 -24.45 -41.86
N GLY A 129 22.93 -23.32 -41.49
CA GLY A 129 21.49 -23.11 -41.63
C GLY A 129 20.95 -21.97 -40.77
N LYS A 130 20.81 -20.76 -41.35
CA LYS A 130 20.16 -19.62 -40.67
C LYS A 130 18.66 -19.92 -40.47
N ALA A 131 18.28 -20.45 -39.31
CA ALA A 131 16.89 -20.46 -38.87
C ALA A 131 16.63 -19.27 -37.94
N ALA A 132 16.12 -18.17 -38.50
CA ALA A 132 15.53 -17.09 -37.71
C ALA A 132 14.16 -17.57 -37.20
N VAL A 133 14.11 -18.12 -35.99
CA VAL A 133 12.84 -18.46 -35.35
C VAL A 133 12.33 -17.22 -34.62
N MET A 134 11.38 -16.54 -35.24
CA MET A 134 10.59 -15.49 -34.61
C MET A 134 9.51 -16.16 -33.77
N TYR A 135 9.63 -16.13 -32.44
CA TYR A 135 8.49 -16.38 -31.56
C TYR A 135 7.89 -15.03 -31.16
N GLY A 136 6.79 -14.69 -31.81
CA GLY A 136 5.91 -13.60 -31.46
C GLY A 136 4.54 -13.90 -32.04
N LYS A 137 3.50 -13.81 -31.23
CA LYS A 137 2.13 -13.69 -31.71
C LYS A 137 1.70 -12.25 -31.50
#